data_AF-A0A928XMX7-F1
#
_entry.id   AF-A0A928XMX7-F1
#
_cell.length_a   1.000
_cell.length_b   1.000
_cell.length_c   1.000
_cell.angle_alpha   90.00
_cell.angle_beta   90.00
_cell.angle_gamma   90.00
#
_symmetry.space_group_name_H-M   'P 1'
#
loop_
_entity.id
_entity.type
_entity.pdbx_description
1 polymer ?
#
loop_
_entity_poly.entity_id
_entity_poly.type
_entity_poly.pdbx_seq_one_letter_code
_entity_poly.pdbx_strand_id
1 'polypeptide(L)'
;MSKALVLIWLGTSAAQASHEPELDSWARARWVELEPPATDAPAGLPYDDALAQRLEELLDQARLAASSLDDATASERLRAIEQSLREHPALPQAAWLLAEALQIEASIAGRTAPDDRPQLLARARALEGQRATAFGEPAEARAPSAPLLSVSLSTRASDQIYFDGNRVGRRFELLPGEHHVRVVRRGRVVWAGWVPVEKAGALALPLPAPVACSLDDLGDVRVSGGKVSVPAHVGCARWAVARPAASGGIEIASCRGSWCGPLMPWRRHDGAIYSGPPQPPPEPGFPAWASWALVGVGAAVLTTGVLWQAGAFDEPGRGSTRFELWGPGQRSTSGALSPSARGRR
;
A
#
# COMPACT_ATOMS: atom_id res chain seq x y z
N MET A 1 -30.96 6.64 14.21
CA MET A 1 -30.16 6.76 12.97
C MET A 1 -29.84 5.34 12.51
N SER A 2 -30.30 4.95 11.32
CA SER A 2 -29.90 3.69 10.68
C SER A 2 -28.39 3.67 10.53
N LYS A 3 -27.78 2.50 10.70
CA LYS A 3 -26.34 2.33 10.50
C LYS A 3 -26.13 1.88 9.05
N ALA A 4 -25.41 2.66 8.26
CA ALA A 4 -24.99 2.26 6.92
C ALA A 4 -23.98 1.10 6.97
N LEU A 5 -24.05 0.22 5.98
CA LEU A 5 -23.10 -0.86 5.70
C LEU A 5 -22.75 -0.83 4.22
N VAL A 6 -21.46 -0.78 3.92
CA VAL A 6 -21.00 -0.95 2.53
C VAL A 6 -21.23 -2.39 2.08
N LEU A 7 -21.88 -2.57 0.94
CA LEU A 7 -22.18 -3.87 0.34
C LEU A 7 -21.17 -4.23 -0.75
N ILE A 8 -20.50 -5.37 -0.60
CA ILE A 8 -19.71 -5.99 -1.66
C ILE A 8 -20.50 -7.14 -2.27
N TRP A 9 -20.87 -6.99 -3.53
CA TRP A 9 -21.52 -8.05 -4.31
C TRP A 9 -20.48 -8.91 -5.03
N LEU A 10 -20.52 -10.23 -4.80
CA LEU A 10 -19.70 -11.23 -5.48
C LEU A 10 -20.52 -11.88 -6.59
N GLY A 11 -20.63 -11.19 -7.72
CA GLY A 11 -21.34 -11.63 -8.90
C GLY A 11 -21.33 -10.55 -9.98
N THR A 12 -22.10 -10.74 -11.04
CA THR A 12 -22.30 -9.69 -12.05
C THR A 12 -23.26 -8.61 -11.51
N SER A 13 -23.15 -7.39 -12.02
CA SER A 13 -24.09 -6.29 -11.70
C SER A 13 -25.53 -6.65 -12.07
N ALA A 14 -25.74 -7.36 -13.18
CA ALA A 14 -27.05 -7.86 -13.57
C ALA A 14 -27.64 -8.83 -12.53
N ALA A 15 -26.83 -9.76 -12.02
CA ALA A 15 -27.27 -10.66 -10.96
C ALA A 15 -27.56 -9.91 -9.65
N GLN A 16 -26.82 -8.83 -9.35
CA GLN A 16 -27.11 -7.98 -8.19
C GLN A 16 -28.49 -7.36 -8.31
N ALA A 17 -28.80 -6.75 -9.46
CA ALA A 17 -30.09 -6.11 -9.70
C ALA A 17 -31.26 -7.12 -9.57
N SER A 18 -31.07 -8.36 -10.03
CA SER A 18 -32.07 -9.42 -9.86
C SER A 18 -32.33 -9.84 -8.40
N HIS A 19 -31.42 -9.52 -7.48
CA HIS A 19 -31.51 -9.86 -6.05
C HIS A 19 -31.63 -8.63 -5.12
N GLU A 20 -31.86 -7.45 -5.70
CA GLU A 20 -32.13 -6.23 -4.94
C GLU A 20 -33.26 -6.39 -3.91
N PRO A 21 -34.39 -7.08 -4.21
CA PRO A 21 -35.45 -7.31 -3.23
C PRO A 21 -35.02 -8.10 -1.98
N GLU A 22 -34.15 -9.09 -2.14
CA GLU A 22 -33.59 -9.89 -1.04
C GLU A 22 -32.61 -9.08 -0.20
N LEU A 23 -31.75 -8.29 -0.84
CA LEU A 23 -30.80 -7.39 -0.18
C LEU A 23 -31.54 -6.35 0.67
N ASP A 24 -32.57 -5.73 0.11
CA ASP A 24 -33.47 -4.81 0.79
C ASP A 24 -34.19 -5.43 1.98
N SER A 25 -34.71 -6.65 1.78
CA SER A 25 -35.39 -7.40 2.83
C SER A 25 -34.46 -7.72 3.99
N TRP A 26 -33.21 -8.11 3.69
CA TRP A 26 -32.19 -8.35 4.70
C TRP A 26 -31.80 -7.07 5.45
N ALA A 27 -31.61 -5.96 4.72
CA ALA A 27 -31.23 -4.68 5.28
C ALA A 27 -32.28 -4.15 6.28
N ARG A 28 -33.57 -4.20 5.88
CA ARG A 28 -34.71 -3.86 6.75
C ARG A 28 -34.77 -4.72 8.00
N ALA A 29 -34.61 -6.04 7.87
CA ALA A 29 -34.63 -6.96 9.01
C ALA A 29 -33.52 -6.68 10.04
N ARG A 30 -32.45 -5.98 9.64
CA ARG A 30 -31.32 -5.62 10.48
C ARG A 30 -31.23 -4.13 10.82
N TRP A 31 -32.21 -3.33 10.39
CA TRP A 31 -32.24 -1.89 10.60
C TRP A 31 -30.95 -1.19 10.11
N VAL A 32 -30.44 -1.65 8.96
CA VAL A 32 -29.26 -1.10 8.29
C VAL A 32 -29.64 -0.59 6.91
N GLU A 33 -28.81 0.30 6.41
CA GLU A 33 -28.86 0.79 5.03
C GLU A 33 -27.67 0.19 4.28
N LEU A 34 -27.88 -0.29 3.05
CA LEU A 34 -26.82 -0.85 2.23
C LEU A 34 -26.34 0.23 1.26
N GLU A 35 -25.06 0.55 1.33
CA GLU A 35 -24.41 1.54 0.46
C GLU A 35 -23.47 0.83 -0.52
N PRO A 36 -23.34 1.33 -1.76
CA PRO A 36 -22.26 0.88 -2.63
C PRO A 36 -20.90 1.29 -2.04
N PRO A 37 -19.83 0.53 -2.31
CA PRO A 37 -18.48 0.91 -1.90
C PRO A 37 -18.08 2.21 -2.58
N ALA A 38 -17.29 3.03 -1.87
CA ALA A 38 -16.82 4.30 -2.42
C ALA A 38 -16.05 4.05 -3.74
N THR A 39 -16.46 4.76 -4.79
CA THR A 39 -15.78 4.76 -6.10
C THR A 39 -14.60 5.72 -6.13
N ASP A 40 -14.51 6.60 -5.13
CA ASP A 40 -13.46 7.60 -4.92
C ASP A 40 -12.15 6.91 -4.55
N ALA A 41 -11.58 6.19 -5.52
CA ALA A 41 -10.15 6.04 -5.52
C ALA A 41 -9.53 7.39 -5.86
N PRO A 42 -8.36 7.70 -5.32
CA PRO A 42 -7.58 8.83 -5.83
C PRO A 42 -7.51 8.70 -7.36
N ALA A 43 -7.73 9.82 -8.06
CA ALA A 43 -7.58 9.85 -9.51
C ALA A 43 -6.24 9.21 -9.84
N GLY A 44 -6.28 8.11 -10.60
CA GLY A 44 -5.06 7.46 -11.05
C GLY A 44 -4.21 8.48 -11.80
N LEU A 45 -2.89 8.25 -11.86
CA LEU A 45 -2.04 9.11 -12.69
C LEU A 45 -2.53 8.99 -14.14
N PRO A 46 -3.01 10.08 -14.77
CA PRO A 46 -3.56 10.00 -16.10
C PRO A 46 -2.44 9.69 -17.09
N TYR A 47 -2.78 8.90 -18.10
CA TYR A 47 -1.92 8.72 -19.26
C TYR A 47 -2.15 9.89 -20.21
N ASP A 48 -1.05 10.50 -20.67
CA ASP A 48 -1.06 11.67 -21.54
C ASP A 48 -0.46 11.30 -22.91
N ASP A 49 -1.34 11.03 -23.87
CA ASP A 49 -0.97 10.70 -25.25
C ASP A 49 -0.20 11.83 -25.94
N ALA A 50 -0.56 13.08 -25.67
CA ALA A 50 0.08 14.23 -26.31
C ALA A 50 1.51 14.42 -25.79
N LEU A 51 1.75 14.15 -24.51
CA LEU A 51 3.09 14.12 -23.94
C LEU A 51 3.92 12.97 -24.54
N ALA A 52 3.35 11.76 -24.64
CA ALA A 52 4.03 10.62 -25.24
C ALA A 52 4.51 10.93 -26.67
N GLN A 53 3.63 11.44 -27.52
CA GLN A 53 3.96 11.82 -28.89
C GLN A 53 5.05 12.90 -28.94
N ARG A 54 4.96 13.92 -28.08
CA ARG A 54 5.97 14.99 -28.01
C ARG A 54 7.35 14.47 -27.62
N LEU A 55 7.42 13.50 -26.71
CA LEU A 55 8.68 12.89 -26.29
C LEU A 55 9.32 12.07 -27.41
N GLU A 56 8.51 11.36 -28.19
CA GLU A 56 8.96 10.63 -29.38
C GLU A 56 9.48 11.60 -30.45
N GLU A 57 8.76 12.70 -30.72
CA GLU A 57 9.21 13.75 -31.63
C GLU A 57 10.54 14.40 -31.17
N LEU A 58 10.70 14.67 -29.88
CA LEU A 58 11.95 15.18 -29.31
C LEU A 58 13.10 14.17 -29.45
N LEU A 59 12.82 12.88 -29.28
CA LEU A 59 13.82 11.82 -29.43
C LEU A 59 14.29 11.72 -30.88
N ASP A 60 13.39 11.80 -31.85
CA ASP A 60 13.73 11.82 -33.27
C ASP A 60 14.54 13.06 -33.66
N GLN A 61 14.20 14.23 -33.11
CA GLN A 61 15.01 15.45 -33.27
C GLN A 61 16.41 15.30 -32.67
N ALA A 62 16.54 14.68 -31.49
CA ALA A 62 17.82 14.41 -30.86
C ALA A 62 18.68 13.45 -31.69
N ARG A 63 18.08 12.39 -32.26
CA ARG A 63 18.75 11.47 -33.19
C ARG A 63 19.27 12.20 -34.43
N LEU A 64 18.44 13.05 -35.04
CA LEU A 64 18.82 13.83 -36.21
C LEU A 64 20.01 14.75 -35.91
N ALA A 65 19.95 15.52 -34.82
CA ALA A 65 21.03 16.41 -34.39
C ALA A 65 22.34 15.64 -34.11
N ALA A 66 22.26 14.51 -33.41
CA ALA A 66 23.43 13.66 -33.14
C ALA A 66 24.03 13.09 -34.44
N SER A 67 23.21 12.74 -35.43
CA SER A 67 23.68 12.25 -36.73
C SER A 67 24.34 13.34 -37.59
N SER A 68 23.93 14.60 -37.43
CA SER A 68 24.55 15.77 -38.07
C SER A 68 25.75 16.33 -37.29
N LEU A 69 26.23 15.60 -36.27
CA LEU A 69 27.33 16.01 -35.38
C LEU A 69 27.07 17.32 -34.61
N ASP A 70 25.80 17.69 -34.42
CA ASP A 70 25.39 18.79 -33.55
C ASP A 70 25.13 18.27 -32.13
N ASP A 71 26.22 17.93 -31.46
CA ASP A 71 26.21 17.28 -30.14
C ASP A 71 25.58 18.18 -29.05
N ALA A 72 25.68 19.50 -29.19
CA ALA A 72 25.12 20.46 -28.24
C ALA A 72 23.59 20.46 -28.30
N THR A 73 23.01 20.60 -29.50
CA THR A 73 21.56 20.54 -29.69
C THR A 73 21.00 19.19 -29.29
N ALA A 74 21.66 18.09 -29.66
CA ALA A 74 21.24 16.75 -29.25
C ALA A 74 21.19 16.61 -27.72
N SER A 75 22.26 17.03 -27.02
CA SER A 75 22.32 16.96 -25.56
C SER A 75 21.25 17.80 -24.86
N GLU A 76 20.92 18.98 -25.38
CA GLU A 76 19.83 19.81 -24.84
C GLU A 76 18.48 19.07 -24.92
N ARG A 77 18.18 18.47 -26.08
CA ARG A 77 16.93 17.72 -26.29
C ARG A 77 16.86 16.49 -25.38
N LEU A 78 17.96 15.74 -25.24
CA LEU A 78 18.02 14.56 -24.38
C LEU A 78 17.76 14.92 -22.90
N ARG A 79 18.32 16.03 -22.40
CA ARG A 79 18.02 16.51 -21.03
C ARG A 79 16.55 16.89 -20.86
N ALA A 80 15.94 17.52 -21.87
CA ALA A 80 14.52 17.87 -21.83
C ALA A 80 13.62 16.60 -21.80
N ILE A 81 14.00 15.55 -22.54
CA ILE A 81 13.34 14.24 -22.49
C ILE A 81 13.46 13.63 -21.10
N GLU A 82 14.67 13.54 -20.54
CA GLU A 82 14.89 12.98 -19.20
C GLU A 82 14.08 13.72 -18.13
N GLN A 83 14.13 15.06 -18.13
CA GLN A 83 13.36 15.88 -17.18
C GLN A 83 11.86 15.58 -17.27
N SER A 84 11.31 15.60 -18.49
CA SER A 84 9.87 15.36 -18.72
C SER A 84 9.46 13.95 -18.27
N LEU A 85 10.29 12.93 -18.52
CA LEU A 85 10.05 11.56 -18.07
C LEU A 85 10.11 11.40 -16.55
N ARG A 86 10.93 12.19 -15.86
CA ARG A 86 10.99 12.23 -14.39
C ARG A 86 9.78 12.93 -13.79
N GLU A 87 9.28 13.96 -14.45
CA GLU A 87 8.06 14.69 -14.04
C GLU A 87 6.78 13.87 -14.33
N HIS A 88 6.81 13.01 -15.35
CA HIS A 88 5.64 12.23 -15.81
C HIS A 88 5.91 10.72 -15.86
N PRO A 89 6.19 10.06 -14.71
CA PRO A 89 6.52 8.64 -14.68
C PRO A 89 5.32 7.72 -15.00
N ALA A 90 4.11 8.25 -15.22
CA ALA A 90 2.93 7.43 -15.50
C ALA A 90 2.98 6.72 -16.87
N LEU A 91 3.81 7.22 -17.80
CA LEU A 91 3.88 6.71 -19.17
C LEU A 91 4.37 5.25 -19.20
N PRO A 92 3.64 4.33 -19.87
CA PRO A 92 4.06 2.93 -20.05
C PRO A 92 5.45 2.75 -20.66
N GLN A 93 5.81 3.63 -21.60
CA GLN A 93 7.05 3.58 -22.37
C GLN A 93 8.18 4.43 -21.79
N ALA A 94 8.01 5.00 -20.58
CA ALA A 94 9.01 5.91 -19.99
C ALA A 94 10.41 5.30 -19.89
N ALA A 95 10.50 4.05 -19.43
CA ALA A 95 11.76 3.33 -19.29
C ALA A 95 12.48 3.19 -20.64
N TRP A 96 11.73 2.80 -21.67
CA TRP A 96 12.24 2.61 -23.02
C TRP A 96 12.73 3.93 -23.63
N LEU A 97 11.93 5.00 -23.53
CA LEU A 97 12.31 6.32 -24.02
C LEU A 97 13.58 6.84 -23.34
N LEU A 98 13.70 6.64 -22.01
CA LEU A 98 14.92 7.04 -21.29
C LEU A 98 16.13 6.17 -21.66
N ALA A 99 15.94 4.87 -21.85
CA ALA A 99 17.00 3.97 -22.31
C ALA A 99 17.55 4.41 -23.68
N GLU A 100 16.67 4.71 -24.64
CA GLU A 100 17.04 5.21 -25.97
C GLU A 100 17.76 6.56 -25.88
N ALA A 101 17.29 7.48 -25.04
CA ALA A 101 17.95 8.76 -24.79
C ALA A 101 19.39 8.56 -24.27
N LEU A 102 19.58 7.67 -23.30
CA LEU A 102 20.90 7.34 -22.73
C LEU A 102 21.83 6.66 -23.74
N GLN A 103 21.30 5.85 -24.67
CA GLN A 103 22.10 5.26 -25.74
C GLN A 103 22.63 6.32 -26.71
N ILE A 104 21.81 7.32 -27.07
CA ILE A 104 22.25 8.45 -27.90
C ILE A 104 23.29 9.29 -27.15
N GLU A 105 23.06 9.57 -25.87
CA GLU A 105 24.02 10.28 -25.03
C GLU A 105 25.36 9.53 -24.93
N ALA A 106 25.34 8.22 -24.76
CA ALA A 106 26.54 7.38 -24.76
C ALA A 106 27.31 7.42 -26.08
N SER A 107 26.60 7.55 -27.21
CA SER A 107 27.22 7.72 -28.54
C SER A 107 27.93 9.07 -28.66
N ILE A 108 27.31 10.15 -28.18
CA ILE A 108 27.91 11.50 -28.11
C ILE A 108 29.13 11.49 -27.18
N ALA A 109 28.98 10.96 -25.97
CA ALA A 109 30.07 10.82 -24.99
C ALA A 109 31.26 10.02 -25.56
N GLY A 110 31.02 9.02 -26.40
CA GLY A 110 32.09 8.30 -27.09
C GLY A 110 33.03 9.19 -27.93
N ARG A 111 32.59 10.39 -28.34
CA ARG A 111 33.40 11.38 -29.07
C ARG A 111 33.97 12.46 -28.16
N THR A 112 33.20 12.91 -27.16
CA THR A 112 33.50 14.11 -26.37
C THR A 112 33.99 13.82 -24.95
N ALA A 113 33.57 12.71 -24.35
CA ALA A 113 33.85 12.29 -22.97
C ALA A 113 33.84 10.76 -22.85
N PRO A 114 34.85 10.05 -23.40
CA PRO A 114 34.81 8.59 -23.56
C PRO A 114 34.73 7.83 -22.22
N ASP A 115 35.18 8.44 -21.12
CA ASP A 115 35.14 7.85 -19.78
C ASP A 115 33.71 7.70 -19.23
N ASP A 116 32.76 8.53 -19.68
CA ASP A 116 31.36 8.51 -19.22
C ASP A 116 30.51 7.45 -19.96
N ARG A 117 30.95 7.06 -21.16
CA ARG A 117 30.21 6.14 -22.05
C ARG A 117 29.84 4.81 -21.38
N PRO A 118 30.73 4.11 -20.65
CA PRO A 118 30.38 2.85 -20.00
C PRO A 118 29.25 3.00 -18.98
N GLN A 119 29.23 4.11 -18.23
CA GLN A 119 28.20 4.37 -17.22
C GLN A 119 26.84 4.64 -17.88
N LEU A 120 26.80 5.44 -18.95
CA LEU A 120 25.57 5.71 -19.70
C LEU A 120 24.99 4.42 -20.32
N LEU A 121 25.84 3.58 -20.90
CA LEU A 121 25.42 2.28 -21.44
C LEU A 121 24.92 1.33 -20.33
N ALA A 122 25.53 1.34 -19.15
CA ALA A 122 25.04 0.54 -18.02
C ALA A 122 23.64 0.99 -17.57
N ARG A 123 23.41 2.31 -17.45
CA ARG A 123 22.08 2.88 -17.13
C ARG A 123 21.04 2.52 -18.19
N ALA A 124 21.39 2.64 -19.48
CA ALA A 124 20.47 2.28 -20.56
C ALA A 124 20.08 0.80 -20.53
N ARG A 125 21.03 -0.10 -20.28
CA ARG A 125 20.78 -1.55 -20.19
C ARG A 125 19.88 -1.92 -19.01
N ALA A 126 20.01 -1.23 -17.87
CA ALA A 126 19.16 -1.46 -16.71
C ALA A 126 17.68 -1.20 -17.06
N LEU A 127 17.41 -0.12 -17.81
CA LEU A 127 16.07 0.33 -18.21
C LEU A 127 15.47 -0.40 -19.41
N GLU A 128 16.29 -1.00 -20.26
CA GLU A 128 15.80 -1.71 -21.45
C GLU A 128 15.28 -3.12 -21.12
N GLY A 129 15.73 -3.67 -19.97
CA GLY A 129 15.45 -5.04 -19.57
C GLY A 129 16.08 -6.07 -20.51
N GLN A 130 15.56 -7.30 -20.49
CA GLN A 130 15.99 -8.33 -21.43
C GLN A 130 15.34 -8.10 -22.81
N ARG A 131 15.96 -7.27 -23.65
CA ARG A 131 15.58 -7.25 -25.08
C ARG A 131 15.86 -8.61 -25.72
N ALA A 132 14.94 -9.00 -26.61
CA ALA A 132 15.25 -10.03 -27.60
C ALA A 132 16.51 -9.60 -28.36
N THR A 133 17.45 -10.52 -28.54
CA THR A 133 18.69 -10.28 -29.26
C THR A 133 18.36 -9.70 -30.64
N ALA A 134 19.03 -8.60 -31.02
CA ALA A 134 18.85 -8.05 -32.36
C ALA A 134 19.28 -9.09 -33.39
N PHE A 135 18.54 -9.18 -34.50
CA PHE A 135 18.85 -10.14 -35.56
C PHE A 135 20.27 -9.86 -36.10
N GLY A 136 21.17 -10.84 -35.98
CA GLY A 136 22.55 -10.74 -36.45
C GLY A 136 23.58 -10.27 -35.42
N GLU A 137 23.17 -9.97 -34.18
CA GLU A 137 24.12 -9.64 -33.11
C GLU A 137 24.73 -10.94 -32.53
N PRO A 138 26.07 -11.13 -32.60
CA PRO A 138 26.69 -12.35 -32.08
C PRO A 138 26.52 -12.42 -30.55
N ALA A 139 26.09 -13.58 -30.04
CA ALA A 139 25.81 -13.79 -28.63
C ALA A 139 27.00 -13.49 -27.69
N GLU A 140 28.23 -13.58 -28.20
CA GLU A 140 29.48 -13.30 -27.48
C GLU A 140 29.82 -11.81 -27.34
N ALA A 141 29.19 -10.91 -28.11
CA ALA A 141 29.47 -9.46 -28.00
C ALA A 141 28.85 -8.82 -26.74
N ARG A 142 28.04 -9.55 -25.98
CA ARG A 142 27.57 -9.10 -24.66
C ARG A 142 28.73 -9.19 -23.66
N ALA A 143 29.40 -8.05 -23.44
CA ALA A 143 30.27 -7.83 -22.29
C ALA A 143 29.64 -8.40 -21.01
N PRO A 144 30.44 -8.85 -20.03
CA PRO A 144 29.92 -9.53 -18.84
C PRO A 144 28.79 -8.72 -18.21
N SER A 145 27.59 -9.29 -18.25
CA SER A 145 26.41 -8.70 -17.63
C SER A 145 26.69 -8.60 -16.13
N ALA A 146 26.51 -7.41 -15.55
CA ALA A 146 26.47 -7.27 -14.11
C ALA A 146 25.55 -8.37 -13.53
N PRO A 147 25.89 -8.96 -12.37
CA PRO A 147 25.07 -10.01 -11.79
C PRO A 147 23.67 -9.48 -11.53
N LEU A 148 22.66 -10.31 -11.81
CA LEU A 148 21.28 -9.98 -11.51
C LEU A 148 21.08 -9.93 -9.99
N LEU A 149 20.25 -8.99 -9.55
CA LEU A 149 19.84 -8.79 -8.17
C LEU A 149 18.46 -9.40 -7.95
N SER A 150 18.33 -10.26 -6.94
CA SER A 150 17.02 -10.78 -6.52
C SER A 150 16.27 -9.74 -5.69
N VAL A 151 15.12 -9.29 -6.18
CA VAL A 151 14.30 -8.26 -5.52
C VAL A 151 12.94 -8.82 -5.16
N SER A 152 12.41 -8.39 -4.02
CA SER A 152 11.06 -8.71 -3.57
C SER A 152 10.26 -7.45 -3.22
N LEU A 153 8.96 -7.47 -3.49
CA LEU A 153 8.06 -6.33 -3.29
C LEU A 153 6.94 -6.66 -2.31
N SER A 154 6.63 -5.70 -1.45
CA SER A 154 5.49 -5.76 -0.52
C SER A 154 4.29 -5.01 -1.10
N THR A 155 3.54 -5.66 -2.01
CA THR A 155 2.34 -5.11 -2.66
C THR A 155 1.11 -6.00 -2.44
N ARG A 156 -0.08 -5.50 -2.83
CA ARG A 156 -1.32 -6.30 -2.74
C ARG A 156 -1.33 -7.42 -3.77
N ALA A 157 -2.23 -8.38 -3.60
CA ALA A 157 -2.32 -9.52 -4.52
C ALA A 157 -2.93 -9.12 -5.87
N SER A 158 -3.80 -8.12 -5.86
CA SER A 158 -4.42 -7.55 -7.05
C SER A 158 -3.57 -6.50 -7.77
N ASP A 159 -2.47 -6.05 -7.18
CA ASP A 159 -1.58 -5.07 -7.80
C ASP A 159 -0.82 -5.73 -8.96
N GLN A 160 -0.88 -5.12 -10.14
CA GLN A 160 -0.05 -5.47 -11.29
C GLN A 160 1.17 -4.57 -11.29
N ILE A 161 2.35 -5.17 -11.25
CA ILE A 161 3.61 -4.44 -11.13
C ILE A 161 4.34 -4.53 -12.47
N TYR A 162 4.82 -3.39 -12.93
CA TYR A 162 5.65 -3.28 -14.12
C TYR A 162 6.98 -2.66 -13.71
N PHE A 163 8.08 -3.33 -14.08
CA PHE A 163 9.43 -2.78 -14.04
C PHE A 163 9.89 -2.62 -15.48
N ASP A 164 10.29 -1.40 -15.83
CA ASP A 164 10.85 -1.09 -17.14
C ASP A 164 9.92 -1.51 -18.30
N GLY A 165 8.62 -1.30 -18.12
CA GLY A 165 7.57 -1.73 -19.05
C GLY A 165 7.19 -3.21 -18.98
N ASN A 166 7.99 -4.05 -18.32
CA ASN A 166 7.76 -5.50 -18.20
C ASN A 166 6.94 -5.85 -16.98
N ARG A 167 5.90 -6.69 -17.13
CA ARG A 167 5.11 -7.17 -16.00
C ARG A 167 5.91 -8.17 -15.17
N VAL A 168 6.05 -7.92 -13.88
CA VAL A 168 6.81 -8.77 -12.95
C VAL A 168 5.94 -9.36 -11.85
N GLY A 169 6.43 -10.45 -11.25
CA GLY A 169 5.87 -11.01 -10.01
C GLY A 169 6.32 -10.24 -8.78
N ARG A 170 6.01 -10.77 -7.58
CA ARG A 170 6.48 -10.20 -6.30
C ARG A 170 7.94 -10.49 -5.99
N ARG A 171 8.54 -11.46 -6.70
CA ARG A 171 9.96 -11.80 -6.64
C ARG A 171 10.44 -11.93 -8.08
N PHE A 172 11.53 -11.25 -8.40
CA PHE A 172 12.08 -11.19 -9.75
C PHE A 172 13.54 -10.75 -9.67
N GLU A 173 14.20 -10.80 -10.82
CA GLU A 173 15.61 -10.46 -10.98
C GLU A 173 15.77 -9.28 -11.93
N LEU A 174 16.71 -8.39 -11.64
CA LEU A 174 17.04 -7.22 -12.47
C LEU A 174 18.51 -6.85 -12.35
N LEU A 175 19.03 -6.08 -13.31
CA LEU A 175 20.38 -5.53 -13.24
C LEU A 175 20.47 -4.44 -12.17
N PRO A 176 21.62 -4.17 -11.54
CA PRO A 176 21.77 -2.98 -10.71
C PRO A 176 21.58 -1.70 -11.54
N GLY A 177 20.93 -0.69 -10.94
CA GLY A 177 20.72 0.62 -11.56
C GLY A 177 19.42 1.30 -11.16
N GLU A 178 19.08 2.36 -11.89
CA GLU A 178 17.79 3.03 -11.79
C GLU A 178 16.76 2.32 -12.67
N HIS A 179 15.58 2.05 -12.12
CA HIS A 179 14.48 1.36 -12.79
C HIS A 179 13.21 2.19 -12.78
N HIS A 180 12.44 2.11 -13.86
CA HIS A 180 11.09 2.64 -13.90
C HIS A 180 10.14 1.63 -13.30
N VAL A 181 9.29 2.08 -12.38
CA VAL A 181 8.32 1.20 -11.73
C VAL A 181 6.94 1.78 -11.85
N ARG A 182 5.97 0.93 -12.21
CA ARG A 182 4.56 1.28 -12.25
C ARG A 182 3.72 0.22 -11.56
N VAL A 183 2.82 0.67 -10.69
CA VAL A 183 1.86 -0.19 -10.01
C VAL A 183 0.46 0.15 -10.48
N VAL A 184 -0.20 -0.83 -11.06
CA VAL A 184 -1.55 -0.75 -11.62
C VAL A 184 -2.49 -1.56 -10.76
N ARG A 185 -3.51 -0.91 -10.19
CA ARG A 185 -4.58 -1.56 -9.43
C ARG A 185 -5.86 -1.47 -10.23
N ARG A 186 -6.40 -2.62 -10.64
CA ARG A 186 -7.65 -2.71 -11.43
C ARG A 186 -7.68 -1.79 -12.66
N GLY A 187 -6.60 -1.83 -13.43
CA GLY A 187 -6.49 -1.04 -14.65
C GLY A 187 -6.15 0.45 -14.44
N ARG A 188 -5.98 0.92 -13.20
CA ARG A 188 -5.58 2.30 -12.91
C ARG A 188 -4.17 2.37 -12.34
N VAL A 189 -3.37 3.33 -12.78
CA VAL A 189 -2.05 3.59 -12.21
C VAL A 189 -2.20 4.22 -10.83
N VAL A 190 -1.88 3.48 -9.78
CA VAL A 190 -1.93 3.98 -8.39
C VAL A 190 -0.60 4.56 -7.91
N TRP A 191 0.49 4.21 -8.60
CA TRP A 191 1.81 4.74 -8.33
C TRP A 191 2.72 4.50 -9.53
N ALA A 192 3.59 5.46 -9.81
CA ALA A 192 4.67 5.31 -10.77
C ALA A 192 5.86 6.17 -10.33
N GLY A 193 7.08 5.71 -10.61
CA GLY A 193 8.29 6.45 -10.24
C GLY A 193 9.58 5.74 -10.65
N TRP A 194 10.69 6.40 -10.38
CA TRP A 194 12.04 5.90 -10.62
C TRP A 194 12.63 5.40 -9.30
N VAL A 195 13.23 4.21 -9.31
CA VAL A 195 13.75 3.56 -8.11
C VAL A 195 15.18 3.09 -8.35
N PRO A 196 16.15 3.52 -7.53
CA PRO A 196 17.49 2.96 -7.56
C PRO A 196 17.52 1.58 -6.88
N VAL A 197 18.12 0.60 -7.54
CA VAL A 197 18.33 -0.75 -7.03
C VAL A 197 19.81 -1.11 -7.15
N GLU A 198 20.51 -1.03 -6.03
CA GLU A 198 21.96 -1.30 -5.97
C GLU A 198 22.30 -2.67 -5.37
N LYS A 199 21.33 -3.30 -4.69
CA LYS A 199 21.52 -4.58 -3.99
C LYS A 199 20.25 -5.41 -3.96
N ALA A 200 20.41 -6.73 -3.87
CA ALA A 200 19.31 -7.66 -3.67
C ALA A 200 18.58 -7.39 -2.34
N GLY A 201 17.28 -7.65 -2.28
CA GLY A 201 16.50 -7.49 -1.05
C GLY A 201 15.03 -7.14 -1.24
N ALA A 202 14.42 -6.66 -0.16
CA ALA A 202 13.05 -6.15 -0.17
C ALA A 202 13.04 -4.68 -0.57
N LEU A 203 12.26 -4.35 -1.60
CA LEU A 203 12.03 -3.00 -2.05
C LEU A 203 10.64 -2.53 -1.57
N ALA A 204 10.64 -1.41 -0.84
CA ALA A 204 9.43 -0.76 -0.36
C ALA A 204 9.04 0.36 -1.32
N LEU A 205 7.82 0.29 -1.86
CA LEU A 205 7.26 1.34 -2.72
C LEU A 205 6.30 2.21 -1.88
N PRO A 206 6.32 3.54 -2.02
CA PRO A 206 5.43 4.43 -1.29
C PRO A 206 4.02 4.43 -1.92
N LEU A 207 3.35 3.28 -1.86
CA LEU A 207 2.00 3.11 -2.40
C LEU A 207 0.97 3.84 -1.54
N PRO A 208 0.02 4.59 -2.13
CA PRO A 208 -1.06 5.19 -1.37
C PRO A 208 -1.93 4.08 -0.74
N ALA A 209 -2.25 4.28 0.54
CA ALA A 209 -3.27 3.47 1.19
C ALA A 209 -4.61 3.72 0.50
N PRO A 210 -5.41 2.69 0.19
CA PRO A 210 -6.74 2.91 -0.34
C PRO A 210 -7.64 3.56 0.70
N VAL A 211 -8.60 4.32 0.19
CA VAL A 211 -9.67 4.92 1.01
C VAL A 211 -10.47 3.79 1.65
N ALA A 212 -10.70 3.88 2.96
CA ALA A 212 -11.47 2.88 3.69
C ALA A 212 -12.87 2.71 3.08
N CYS A 213 -13.37 1.49 3.03
CA CYS A 213 -14.67 1.15 2.40
C CYS A 213 -14.77 1.45 0.90
N SER A 214 -13.66 1.80 0.24
CA SER A 214 -13.62 1.86 -1.21
C SER A 214 -13.61 0.47 -1.81
N LEU A 215 -13.90 0.41 -3.11
CA LEU A 215 -13.67 -0.82 -3.86
C LEU A 215 -12.24 -1.33 -3.66
N ASP A 216 -11.23 -0.45 -3.66
CA ASP A 216 -9.80 -0.85 -3.60
C ASP A 216 -9.42 -1.43 -2.23
N ASP A 217 -10.07 -0.98 -1.17
CA ASP A 217 -9.94 -1.54 0.17
C ASP A 217 -10.52 -2.96 0.25
N LEU A 218 -11.70 -3.17 -0.34
CA LEU A 218 -12.48 -4.41 -0.25
C LEU A 218 -12.27 -5.38 -1.43
N GLY A 219 -11.36 -5.06 -2.36
CA GLY A 219 -11.29 -5.72 -3.66
C GLY A 219 -10.75 -7.13 -3.72
N ASP A 220 -9.96 -7.47 -2.71
CA ASP A 220 -9.32 -8.78 -2.57
C ASP A 220 -10.17 -9.74 -1.71
N VAL A 221 -11.40 -9.34 -1.36
CA VAL A 221 -12.36 -10.24 -0.69
C VAL A 221 -12.75 -11.37 -1.64
N ARG A 222 -12.70 -12.60 -1.12
CA ARG A 222 -13.04 -13.82 -1.85
C ARG A 222 -13.91 -14.71 -0.99
N VAL A 223 -14.73 -15.54 -1.63
CA VAL A 223 -15.47 -16.61 -0.94
C VAL A 223 -15.04 -17.95 -1.50
N SER A 224 -14.62 -18.86 -0.63
CA SER A 224 -14.25 -20.23 -0.98
C SER A 224 -14.82 -21.18 0.07
N GLY A 225 -15.51 -22.24 -0.38
CA GLY A 225 -16.09 -23.25 0.53
C GLY A 225 -17.03 -22.66 1.59
N GLY A 226 -17.81 -21.63 1.26
CA GLY A 226 -18.73 -20.96 2.20
C GLY A 226 -18.05 -20.06 3.24
N LYS A 227 -16.72 -19.90 3.18
CA LYS A 227 -15.96 -18.98 4.04
C LYS A 227 -15.57 -17.73 3.27
N VAL A 228 -15.74 -16.58 3.91
CA VAL A 228 -15.24 -15.29 3.41
C VAL A 228 -13.78 -15.15 3.82
N SER A 229 -12.89 -15.02 2.83
CA SER A 229 -11.49 -14.65 3.03
C SER A 229 -11.36 -13.13 2.89
N VAL A 230 -10.93 -12.48 3.96
CA VAL A 230 -10.77 -11.03 4.03
C VAL A 230 -9.28 -10.70 4.17
N PRO A 231 -8.74 -9.75 3.38
CA PRO A 231 -7.38 -9.28 3.58
C PRO A 231 -7.17 -8.67 4.97
N ALA A 232 -5.98 -8.83 5.53
CA ALA A 232 -5.64 -8.29 6.85
C ALA A 232 -5.68 -6.76 6.94
N HIS A 233 -5.69 -6.06 5.80
CA HIS A 233 -5.55 -4.60 5.69
C HIS A 233 -6.84 -3.87 5.34
N VAL A 234 -8.01 -4.51 5.48
CA VAL A 234 -9.30 -3.85 5.22
C VAL A 234 -9.53 -2.75 6.25
N GLY A 235 -9.52 -1.50 5.80
CA GLY A 235 -9.76 -0.31 6.62
C GLY A 235 -11.25 -0.08 6.90
N CYS A 236 -12.14 -0.70 6.13
CA CYS A 236 -13.58 -0.54 6.31
C CYS A 236 -14.07 -1.13 7.64
N ALA A 237 -14.49 -0.25 8.55
CA ALA A 237 -14.89 -0.66 9.89
C ALA A 237 -16.07 -1.63 9.89
N ARG A 238 -17.06 -1.44 9.02
CA ARG A 238 -18.26 -2.28 8.93
C ARG A 238 -18.75 -2.36 7.49
N TRP A 239 -19.00 -3.57 7.03
CA TRP A 239 -19.44 -3.85 5.67
C TRP A 239 -20.16 -5.19 5.62
N ALA A 240 -20.76 -5.51 4.48
CA ALA A 240 -21.39 -6.80 4.21
C ALA A 240 -20.89 -7.34 2.87
N VAL A 241 -20.80 -8.66 2.76
CA VAL A 241 -20.53 -9.35 1.50
C VAL A 241 -21.71 -10.24 1.16
N ALA A 242 -22.18 -10.17 -0.07
CA ALA A 242 -23.29 -10.95 -0.56
C ALA A 242 -22.98 -11.60 -1.91
N ARG A 243 -23.62 -12.73 -2.19
CA ARG A 243 -23.57 -13.43 -3.48
C ARG A 243 -24.87 -14.16 -3.77
N PRO A 244 -25.16 -14.52 -5.03
CA PRO A 244 -26.25 -15.44 -5.34
C PRO A 244 -26.07 -16.79 -4.63
N ALA A 245 -27.14 -17.29 -4.01
CA ALA A 245 -27.15 -18.63 -3.45
C ALA A 245 -27.48 -19.66 -4.55
N ALA A 246 -26.78 -20.80 -4.58
CA ALA A 246 -27.04 -21.86 -5.57
C ALA A 246 -28.48 -22.41 -5.50
N SER A 247 -29.08 -22.35 -4.32
CA SER A 247 -30.45 -22.81 -4.09
C SER A 247 -31.51 -21.76 -4.48
N GLY A 248 -31.11 -20.51 -4.77
CA GLY A 248 -31.97 -19.33 -4.94
C GLY A 248 -31.87 -18.34 -3.78
N GLY A 249 -32.11 -17.06 -4.05
CA GLY A 249 -31.88 -15.95 -3.13
C GLY A 249 -30.40 -15.56 -3.02
N ILE A 250 -30.00 -15.07 -1.84
CA ILE A 250 -28.63 -14.62 -1.58
C ILE A 250 -28.00 -15.37 -0.40
N GLU A 251 -26.68 -15.44 -0.37
CA GLU A 251 -25.92 -15.69 0.84
C GLU A 251 -25.23 -14.39 1.24
N ILE A 252 -25.36 -14.00 2.51
CA ILE A 252 -24.83 -12.72 3.01
C ILE A 252 -24.13 -12.90 4.36
N ALA A 253 -22.99 -12.23 4.52
CA ALA A 253 -22.24 -12.18 5.76
C ALA A 253 -21.99 -10.73 6.16
N SER A 254 -22.13 -10.44 7.46
CA SER A 254 -21.72 -9.16 8.04
C SER A 254 -20.26 -9.22 8.47
N CYS A 255 -19.53 -8.15 8.21
CA CYS A 255 -18.10 -8.05 8.42
C CYS A 255 -17.73 -6.81 9.24
N ARG A 256 -16.60 -6.90 9.94
CA ARG A 256 -15.99 -5.82 10.75
C ARG A 256 -14.49 -5.83 10.53
N GLY A 257 -13.96 -4.79 9.87
CA GLY A 257 -12.55 -4.74 9.47
C GLY A 257 -12.17 -5.96 8.63
N SER A 258 -11.15 -6.69 9.06
CA SER A 258 -10.63 -7.90 8.41
C SER A 258 -11.33 -9.21 8.82
N TRP A 259 -12.50 -9.16 9.47
CA TRP A 259 -13.22 -10.35 9.94
C TRP A 259 -14.67 -10.36 9.44
N CYS A 260 -15.16 -11.54 9.05
CA CYS A 260 -16.54 -11.76 8.64
C CYS A 260 -17.16 -12.91 9.43
N GLY A 261 -18.46 -12.77 9.72
CA GLY A 261 -19.28 -13.88 10.18
C GLY A 261 -19.51 -14.93 9.08
N PRO A 262 -20.25 -16.01 9.39
CA PRO A 262 -20.62 -17.01 8.40
C PRO A 262 -21.52 -16.42 7.31
N LEU A 263 -21.43 -16.97 6.10
CA LEU A 263 -22.40 -16.72 5.05
C LEU A 263 -23.73 -17.36 5.43
N MET A 264 -24.76 -16.53 5.59
CA MET A 264 -26.10 -16.98 5.95
C MET A 264 -26.98 -16.92 4.70
N PRO A 265 -27.72 -18.00 4.38
CA PRO A 265 -28.70 -17.95 3.31
C PRO A 265 -29.83 -16.99 3.70
N TRP A 266 -30.26 -16.18 2.74
CA TRP A 266 -31.37 -15.26 2.88
C TRP A 266 -32.26 -15.31 1.64
N ARG A 267 -33.56 -15.40 1.87
CA ARG A 267 -34.58 -15.33 0.83
C ARG A 267 -35.70 -14.44 1.31
N ARG A 268 -36.16 -13.57 0.41
CA ARG A 268 -37.43 -12.88 0.60
C ARG A 268 -38.53 -13.94 0.70
N HIS A 269 -39.34 -13.85 1.74
CA HIS A 269 -40.54 -14.67 1.88
C HIS A 269 -41.72 -13.85 1.36
N ASP A 270 -42.50 -14.42 0.45
CA ASP A 270 -43.63 -13.77 -0.21
C ASP A 270 -44.88 -13.71 0.70
N GLY A 271 -44.75 -13.12 1.90
CA GLY A 271 -45.88 -12.76 2.75
C GLY A 271 -46.05 -13.55 4.06
N ALA A 272 -45.18 -14.52 4.37
CA ALA A 272 -45.12 -15.09 5.71
C ALA A 272 -44.25 -14.22 6.62
N ILE A 273 -44.78 -13.82 7.78
CA ILE A 273 -44.04 -13.09 8.82
C ILE A 273 -42.79 -13.90 9.15
N TYR A 274 -41.63 -13.38 8.73
CA TYR A 274 -40.35 -14.02 8.96
C TYR A 274 -39.98 -13.90 10.44
N SER A 275 -40.08 -15.01 11.17
CA SER A 275 -39.22 -15.26 12.32
C SER A 275 -37.81 -15.46 11.77
N GLY A 276 -36.83 -14.69 12.27
CA GLY A 276 -35.40 -14.88 11.98
C GLY A 276 -34.96 -16.34 12.06
N PRO A 277 -33.72 -16.68 11.62
CA PRO A 277 -33.09 -17.88 12.21
C PRO A 277 -33.32 -17.79 13.72
N PRO A 278 -33.71 -18.88 14.40
CA PRO A 278 -33.93 -18.85 15.83
C PRO A 278 -32.72 -18.12 16.41
N GLN A 279 -32.98 -16.96 17.04
CA GLN A 279 -31.94 -16.24 17.76
C GLN A 279 -31.28 -17.34 18.59
N PRO A 280 -29.94 -17.51 18.53
CA PRO A 280 -29.29 -18.46 19.41
C PRO A 280 -29.90 -18.22 20.79
N PRO A 281 -30.42 -19.26 21.47
CA PRO A 281 -31.03 -19.08 22.76
C PRO A 281 -30.06 -18.20 23.54
N PRO A 282 -30.52 -17.08 24.14
CA PRO A 282 -29.63 -16.14 24.78
C PRO A 282 -28.63 -16.96 25.56
N GLU A 283 -27.35 -16.91 25.18
CA GLU A 283 -26.32 -17.66 25.89
C GLU A 283 -26.60 -17.40 27.36
N PRO A 284 -26.69 -18.43 28.23
CA PRO A 284 -27.08 -18.26 29.61
C PRO A 284 -26.16 -17.22 30.22
N GLY A 285 -26.64 -15.98 30.15
CA GLY A 285 -25.85 -14.82 30.44
C GLY A 285 -25.63 -14.94 31.91
N PHE A 286 -24.37 -14.96 32.32
CA PHE A 286 -24.06 -14.86 33.73
C PHE A 286 -24.93 -13.72 34.28
N PRO A 287 -25.84 -14.02 35.22
CA PRO A 287 -26.79 -13.05 35.69
C PRO A 287 -26.01 -11.81 36.15
N ALA A 288 -26.57 -10.60 35.98
CA ALA A 288 -25.82 -9.37 36.19
C ALA A 288 -25.06 -9.34 37.53
N TRP A 289 -25.56 -10.01 38.58
CA TRP A 289 -24.86 -10.16 39.86
C TRP A 289 -23.50 -10.89 39.78
N ALA A 290 -23.32 -11.82 38.84
CA ALA A 290 -22.08 -12.59 38.70
C ALA A 290 -20.94 -11.75 38.09
N SER A 291 -21.24 -10.78 37.21
CA SER A 291 -20.23 -9.83 36.74
C SER A 291 -19.84 -8.83 37.84
N TRP A 292 -20.78 -8.42 38.71
CA TRP A 292 -20.45 -7.63 39.91
C TRP A 292 -19.56 -8.41 40.90
N ALA A 293 -19.78 -9.72 41.07
CA ALA A 293 -18.96 -10.55 41.96
C ALA A 293 -17.51 -10.67 41.48
N LEU A 294 -17.27 -10.84 40.17
CA LEU A 294 -15.92 -10.91 39.60
C LEU A 294 -15.14 -9.59 39.73
N VAL A 295 -15.80 -8.45 39.54
CA VAL A 295 -15.17 -7.13 39.74
C VAL A 295 -14.84 -6.90 41.22
N GLY A 296 -15.73 -7.32 42.14
CA GLY A 296 -15.50 -7.23 43.57
C GLY A 296 -14.29 -8.05 44.06
N VAL A 297 -14.14 -9.28 43.59
CA VAL A 297 -13.00 -10.15 43.93
C VAL A 297 -11.69 -9.57 43.38
N GLY A 298 -11.70 -9.05 42.15
CA GLY A 298 -10.52 -8.42 41.54
C GLY A 298 -10.05 -7.18 42.32
N ALA A 299 -10.98 -6.33 42.76
CA ALA A 299 -10.65 -5.15 43.56
C ALA A 299 -10.03 -5.52 44.92
N ALA A 300 -10.60 -6.51 45.63
CA ALA A 300 -10.11 -6.95 46.93
C ALA A 300 -8.69 -7.53 46.86
N VAL A 301 -8.38 -8.32 45.82
CA VAL A 301 -7.04 -8.90 45.63
C VAL A 301 -6.00 -7.82 45.33
N LEU A 302 -6.33 -6.85 44.47
CA LEU A 302 -5.42 -5.75 44.14
C LEU A 302 -5.16 -4.85 45.35
N THR A 303 -6.17 -4.48 46.13
CA THR A 303 -5.97 -3.66 47.34
C THR A 303 -5.17 -4.39 48.42
N THR A 304 -5.36 -5.70 48.56
CA THR A 304 -4.59 -6.51 49.52
C THR A 304 -3.12 -6.61 49.10
N GLY A 305 -2.85 -6.77 47.81
CA GLY A 305 -1.48 -6.77 47.27
C GLY A 305 -0.76 -5.43 47.46
N VAL A 306 -1.46 -4.31 47.24
CA VAL A 306 -0.90 -2.95 47.46
C VAL A 306 -0.62 -2.71 48.94
N LEU A 307 -1.51 -3.11 49.86
CA LEU A 307 -1.28 -2.97 51.30
C LEU A 307 -0.10 -3.83 51.79
N TRP A 308 0.09 -5.02 51.21
CA TRP A 308 1.21 -5.89 51.53
C TRP A 308 2.55 -5.31 51.02
N GLN A 309 2.59 -4.78 49.79
CA GLN A 309 3.78 -4.08 49.27
C GLN A 309 4.09 -2.77 49.99
N ALA A 310 3.08 -2.08 50.50
CA ALA A 310 3.26 -0.83 51.26
C ALA A 310 3.77 -1.05 52.69
N GLY A 311 4.05 -2.30 53.10
CA GLY A 311 4.54 -2.60 54.44
C GLY A 311 3.54 -2.27 55.54
N ALA A 312 2.23 -2.24 55.23
CA ALA A 312 1.18 -1.91 56.21
C ALA A 312 1.11 -2.93 57.37
N PHE A 313 1.75 -4.09 57.20
CA PHE A 313 1.85 -5.15 58.21
C PHE A 313 3.29 -5.40 58.66
N ASP A 314 4.26 -4.58 58.24
CA ASP A 314 5.61 -4.67 58.78
C ASP A 314 5.56 -4.21 60.24
N GLU A 315 5.88 -5.14 61.15
CA GLU A 315 6.01 -4.81 62.57
C GLU A 315 7.03 -3.67 62.73
N PRO A 316 6.72 -2.61 63.49
CA PRO A 316 7.66 -1.53 63.71
C PRO A 316 8.91 -2.09 64.40
N GLY A 317 9.96 -2.30 63.61
CA GLY A 317 11.26 -2.72 64.11
C GLY A 317 11.69 -1.78 65.22
N ARG A 318 12.02 -2.34 66.40
CA ARG A 318 12.50 -1.59 67.57
C ARG A 318 13.60 -0.62 67.14
N GLY A 319 13.23 0.66 67.08
CA GLY A 319 13.99 1.68 66.38
C GLY A 319 15.26 2.12 67.10
N SER A 320 16.25 2.56 66.31
CA SER A 320 17.12 3.66 66.69
C SER A 320 16.61 4.91 65.98
N THR A 321 15.83 5.74 66.67
CA THR A 321 15.45 7.07 66.19
C THR A 321 16.68 7.97 66.24
N ARG A 322 17.22 8.32 65.07
CA ARG A 322 18.22 9.38 64.91
C ARG A 322 17.49 10.65 64.48
N PHE A 323 17.49 11.66 65.34
CA PHE A 323 16.97 12.98 65.02
C PHE A 323 18.05 13.75 64.25
N GLU A 324 17.74 14.13 63.00
CA GLU A 324 18.54 15.10 62.26
C GLU A 324 17.83 16.46 62.25
N LEU A 325 18.49 17.43 62.86
CA LEU A 325 18.04 18.81 62.99
C LEU A 325 18.46 19.56 61.71
N TRP A 326 17.51 19.88 60.83
CA TRP A 326 17.77 20.73 59.67
C TRP A 326 17.62 22.21 60.04
N GLY A 327 18.72 22.95 59.97
CA GLY A 327 18.73 24.43 60.01
C GLY A 327 18.75 25.02 58.59
N PRO A 328 18.18 26.22 58.37
CA PRO A 328 18.13 26.83 57.05
C PRO A 328 19.36 27.70 56.77
N GLY A 329 20.05 27.46 55.65
CA GLY A 329 20.99 28.43 55.10
C GLY A 329 21.88 27.89 53.99
N GLN A 330 21.57 28.19 52.74
CA GLN A 330 22.13 29.35 52.04
C GLN A 330 21.81 29.29 50.54
N ARG A 331 21.43 30.46 50.01
CA ARG A 331 21.41 30.80 48.58
C ARG A 331 22.81 31.21 48.12
N SER A 332 23.20 30.85 46.90
CA SER A 332 24.13 31.61 46.05
C SER A 332 24.07 31.02 44.63
N THR A 333 23.48 31.69 43.62
CA THR A 333 24.14 32.50 42.55
C THR A 333 25.18 31.71 41.73
N SER A 334 25.44 31.87 40.43
CA SER A 334 24.93 32.62 39.27
C SER A 334 25.87 32.27 38.11
N GLY A 335 25.43 32.45 36.85
CA GLY A 335 26.30 32.58 35.66
C GLY A 335 26.57 31.27 34.88
N ALA A 336 26.71 31.24 33.55
CA ALA A 336 27.03 32.31 32.61
C ALA A 336 26.57 31.99 31.16
N LEU A 337 26.40 33.07 30.39
CA LEU A 337 26.18 33.15 28.94
C LEU A 337 27.43 32.80 28.11
N SER A 338 27.24 32.40 26.84
CA SER A 338 28.24 32.62 25.78
C SER A 338 27.62 32.60 24.35
N PRO A 339 27.86 33.61 23.50
CA PRO A 339 27.51 33.60 22.06
C PRO A 339 28.72 33.78 21.12
N SER A 340 28.45 33.78 19.79
CA SER A 340 29.33 34.13 18.65
C SER A 340 30.03 32.93 17.99
N ALA A 341 30.20 32.80 16.66
CA ALA A 341 30.52 33.83 15.68
C ALA A 341 30.09 33.51 14.24
N ARG A 342 30.07 34.59 13.44
CA ARG A 342 29.76 34.71 12.01
C ARG A 342 31.09 34.98 11.27
N GLY A 343 31.30 34.44 10.07
CA GLY A 343 32.46 34.77 9.24
C GLY A 343 32.17 34.61 7.75
N ARG A 344 32.26 35.71 6.99
CA ARG A 344 32.33 35.80 5.52
C ARG A 344 33.71 36.32 5.13
N ARG A 345 34.24 35.84 4.02
CA ARG A 345 34.91 36.63 2.97
C ARG A 345 34.40 36.14 1.63
#